data_AF-A0A316MCS7-F1
#
_entry.id   AF-A0A316MCS7-F1
#
_cell.length_a   1.000
_cell.length_b   1.000
_cell.length_c   1.000
_cell.angle_alpha   90.00
_cell.angle_beta   90.00
_cell.angle_gamma   90.00
#
_symmetry.space_group_name_H-M   'P 1'
#
loop_
_entity.id
_entity.type
_entity.pdbx_description
1 polymer ?
#
loop_
_entity_poly.entity_id
_entity_poly.type
_entity_poly.pdbx_seq_one_letter_code
_entity_poly.pdbx_strand_id
1 'polypeptide(L)'
;MTSSLEDIVDFPVWLDAMRQPDAMQAAAYESCSADFRASLKTAIAFGFHLWRESAAITETRLVNPRTGFSHMFASRPAAWTLALLSPGYASPARFLAAILPSILAGVDKIAVAALNAPPSSPLCTAFELAGLEDIFILTSGEHDASDLLHELHETDADGRILFFPMPSSSPSPCFSAIRQTAESLKLPLWSDSPAPRLYIACSDGNKNSGDVPRRDIIAWAHGDAEFLDHADSSAAAWFTPYSAGTFHRSEDVPAVRSFGPGMEACWIHPLLDPDYFRTRALCAYLNR
;
A
#
# COMPACT_ATOMS: atom_id res chain seq x y z
N MET A 1 -2.85 -26.98 25.35
CA MET A 1 -1.98 -25.85 25.71
C MET A 1 -2.58 -24.63 25.07
N THR A 2 -3.45 -23.96 25.81
CA THR A 2 -4.02 -22.67 25.46
C THR A 2 -2.95 -21.62 25.75
N SER A 3 -2.23 -21.18 24.73
CA SER A 3 -1.50 -19.91 24.74
C SER A 3 -2.58 -18.83 24.80
N SER A 4 -2.96 -18.38 26.00
CA SER A 4 -2.47 -17.16 26.64
C SER A 4 -2.64 -15.95 25.72
N LEU A 5 -3.57 -15.09 26.13
CA LEU A 5 -3.72 -13.66 25.85
C LEU A 5 -2.86 -13.13 24.70
N GLU A 6 -3.52 -12.61 23.67
CA GLU A 6 -2.93 -11.81 22.60
C GLU A 6 -1.76 -10.98 23.13
N ASP A 7 -0.53 -11.40 22.82
CA ASP A 7 0.63 -10.52 22.97
C ASP A 7 0.40 -9.42 21.95
N ILE A 8 -0.15 -8.30 22.44
CA ILE A 8 -0.41 -7.11 21.62
C ILE A 8 0.97 -6.63 21.17
N VAL A 9 1.22 -6.68 19.85
CA VAL A 9 2.41 -6.05 19.28
C VAL A 9 2.26 -4.55 19.47
N ASP A 10 3.16 -3.94 20.23
CA ASP A 10 3.23 -2.50 20.37
C ASP A 10 4.48 -1.96 19.68
N PHE A 11 4.36 -0.74 19.16
CA PHE A 11 5.50 -0.05 18.55
C PHE A 11 6.52 0.33 19.64
N PRO A 12 7.82 0.33 19.32
CA PRO A 12 8.86 0.79 20.24
C PRO A 12 8.56 2.16 20.86
N VAL A 13 8.71 2.27 22.18
CA VAL A 13 8.38 3.49 22.95
C VAL A 13 9.13 4.73 22.45
N TRP A 14 10.34 4.55 21.91
CA TRP A 14 11.13 5.66 21.38
C TRP A 14 10.49 6.31 20.14
N LEU A 15 9.59 5.62 19.43
CA LEU A 15 8.87 6.18 18.28
C LEU A 15 7.90 7.29 18.67
N ASP A 16 7.39 7.32 19.90
CA ASP A 16 6.46 8.37 20.33
C ASP A 16 7.07 9.76 20.25
N ALA A 17 8.40 9.88 20.45
CA ALA A 17 9.12 11.14 20.29
C ALA A 17 9.24 11.58 18.82
N MET A 18 9.07 10.66 17.87
CA MET A 18 9.12 10.88 16.42
C MET A 18 7.74 10.87 15.77
N ARG A 19 6.67 10.77 16.56
CA ARG A 19 5.28 10.78 16.06
C ARG A 19 4.96 12.11 15.39
N GLN A 20 4.39 12.03 14.19
CA GLN A 20 3.85 13.19 13.50
C GLN A 20 2.65 13.73 14.29
N PRO A 21 2.55 15.05 14.53
CA PRO A 21 1.40 15.61 15.23
C PRO A 21 0.11 15.47 14.41
N ASP A 22 -0.98 15.00 15.03
CA ASP A 22 -2.30 14.80 14.39
C ASP A 22 -2.82 16.04 13.65
N ALA A 23 -2.48 17.24 14.17
CA ALA A 23 -2.83 18.51 13.55
C ALA A 23 -2.31 18.64 12.09
N MET A 24 -1.26 17.90 11.72
CA MET A 24 -0.72 17.89 10.36
C MET A 24 -1.63 17.15 9.39
N GLN A 25 -2.17 15.97 9.77
CA GLN A 25 -3.17 15.25 8.97
C GLN A 25 -4.47 16.06 8.86
N ALA A 26 -4.96 16.58 9.98
CA ALA A 26 -6.17 17.40 10.02
C ALA A 26 -6.06 18.64 9.11
N ALA A 27 -4.96 19.39 9.20
CA ALA A 27 -4.74 20.55 8.35
C ALA A 27 -4.60 20.19 6.86
N ALA A 28 -3.95 19.06 6.54
CA ALA A 28 -3.85 18.58 5.18
C ALA A 28 -5.23 18.22 4.61
N TYR A 29 -6.06 17.53 5.39
CA TYR A 29 -7.42 17.18 5.01
C TYR A 29 -8.32 18.41 4.82
N GLU A 30 -8.26 19.37 5.73
CA GLU A 30 -9.07 20.59 5.70
C GLU A 30 -8.72 21.50 4.52
N SER A 31 -7.42 21.61 4.21
CA SER A 31 -6.93 22.39 3.08
C SER A 31 -7.14 21.69 1.72
N CYS A 32 -7.44 20.38 1.73
CA CYS A 32 -7.66 19.61 0.51
C CYS A 32 -9.06 19.86 -0.09
N SER A 33 -9.11 20.08 -1.41
CA SER A 33 -10.36 20.32 -2.12
C SER A 33 -11.32 19.13 -1.99
N ALA A 34 -12.63 19.40 -2.10
CA ALA A 34 -13.64 18.34 -2.01
C ALA A 34 -13.46 17.29 -3.13
N ASP A 35 -13.12 17.73 -4.34
CA ASP A 35 -12.92 16.86 -5.50
C ASP A 35 -11.73 15.90 -5.31
N PHE A 36 -10.62 16.40 -4.76
CA PHE A 36 -9.42 15.60 -4.52
C PHE A 36 -9.63 14.59 -3.40
N ARG A 37 -10.36 14.97 -2.34
CA ARG A 37 -10.77 14.02 -1.29
C ARG A 37 -11.74 12.98 -1.83
N ALA A 38 -12.69 13.38 -2.68
CA ALA A 38 -13.64 12.46 -3.29
C ALA A 38 -12.94 11.44 -4.19
N SER A 39 -11.93 11.83 -4.97
CA SER A 39 -11.19 10.91 -5.82
C SER A 39 -10.39 9.87 -5.02
N LEU A 40 -9.73 10.26 -3.92
CA LEU A 40 -9.08 9.28 -3.03
C LEU A 40 -10.09 8.34 -2.36
N LYS A 41 -11.26 8.84 -1.93
CA LYS A 41 -12.33 7.99 -1.40
C LYS A 41 -12.81 6.98 -2.45
N THR A 42 -12.92 7.39 -3.72
CA THR A 42 -13.24 6.48 -4.81
C THR A 42 -12.15 5.42 -4.98
N ALA A 43 -10.87 5.78 -4.92
CA ALA A 43 -9.77 4.83 -4.98
C ALA A 43 -9.80 3.82 -3.82
N ILE A 44 -10.09 4.27 -2.60
CA ILE A 44 -10.29 3.40 -1.43
C ILE A 44 -11.47 2.46 -1.66
N ALA A 45 -12.64 2.99 -2.01
CA ALA A 45 -13.84 2.20 -2.27
C ALA A 45 -13.62 1.16 -3.39
N PHE A 46 -12.86 1.52 -4.42
CA PHE A 46 -12.48 0.61 -5.49
C PHE A 46 -11.55 -0.52 -5.00
N GLY A 47 -10.60 -0.24 -4.10
CA GLY A 47 -9.80 -1.26 -3.43
C GLY A 47 -10.65 -2.26 -2.63
N PHE A 48 -11.61 -1.77 -1.85
CA PHE A 48 -12.59 -2.61 -1.14
C PHE A 48 -13.42 -3.46 -2.09
N HIS A 49 -13.85 -2.89 -3.22
CA HIS A 49 -14.60 -3.61 -4.26
C HIS A 49 -13.78 -4.75 -4.88
N LEU A 50 -12.49 -4.51 -5.16
CA LEU A 50 -11.61 -5.46 -5.84
C LEU A 50 -11.27 -6.68 -4.97
N TRP A 51 -10.82 -6.45 -3.74
CA TRP A 51 -10.22 -7.51 -2.92
C TRP A 51 -11.17 -8.12 -1.89
N ARG A 52 -12.20 -7.36 -1.48
CA ARG A 52 -13.06 -7.66 -0.33
C ARG A 52 -12.26 -7.75 0.98
N GLU A 53 -12.96 -7.65 2.09
CA GLU A 53 -12.37 -7.83 3.40
C GLU A 53 -12.07 -9.31 3.66
N SER A 54 -10.87 -9.59 4.17
CA SER A 54 -10.37 -10.90 4.54
C SER A 54 -9.71 -10.84 5.92
N ALA A 55 -10.36 -10.16 6.88
CA ALA A 55 -9.81 -9.93 8.22
C ALA A 55 -9.92 -11.16 9.16
N ALA A 56 -10.69 -12.19 8.77
CA ALA A 56 -10.97 -13.33 9.64
C ALA A 56 -9.71 -14.16 9.95
N ILE A 57 -9.55 -14.57 11.21
CA ILE A 57 -8.63 -15.64 11.59
C ILE A 57 -9.35 -16.97 11.39
N THR A 58 -8.74 -17.89 10.65
CA THR A 58 -9.32 -19.21 10.38
C THR A 58 -8.40 -20.32 10.84
N GLU A 59 -8.97 -21.36 11.43
CA GLU A 59 -8.30 -22.61 11.74
C GLU A 59 -9.22 -23.76 11.32
N THR A 60 -8.74 -24.66 10.48
CA THR A 60 -9.47 -25.82 9.99
C THR A 60 -8.67 -27.07 10.31
N ARG A 61 -9.22 -27.93 11.16
CA ARG A 61 -8.63 -29.22 11.52
C ARG A 61 -9.39 -30.36 10.85
N LEU A 62 -8.68 -31.22 10.13
CA LEU A 62 -9.22 -32.40 9.48
C LEU A 62 -8.51 -33.65 9.98
N VAL A 63 -9.29 -34.64 10.41
CA VAL A 63 -8.79 -35.94 10.86
C VAL A 63 -9.46 -37.01 10.00
N ASN A 64 -8.67 -37.88 9.38
CA ASN A 64 -9.16 -39.01 8.62
C ASN A 64 -8.78 -40.32 9.33
N PRO A 65 -9.70 -40.92 10.10
CA PRO A 65 -9.41 -42.15 10.84
C PRO A 65 -9.04 -43.34 9.95
N ARG A 66 -9.52 -43.37 8.70
CA ARG A 66 -9.25 -44.49 7.78
C ARG A 66 -7.82 -44.47 7.25
N THR A 67 -7.27 -43.30 7.01
CA THR A 67 -5.91 -43.15 6.47
C THR A 67 -4.89 -42.82 7.55
N GLY A 68 -5.32 -42.54 8.79
CA GLY A 68 -4.48 -42.11 9.90
C GLY A 68 -4.00 -40.66 9.77
N PHE A 69 -4.25 -39.96 8.67
CA PHE A 69 -3.80 -38.59 8.49
C PHE A 69 -4.62 -37.60 9.31
N SER A 70 -3.93 -36.64 9.92
CA SER A 70 -4.52 -35.43 10.48
C SER A 70 -3.76 -34.23 9.97
N HIS A 71 -4.48 -33.15 9.65
CA HIS A 71 -3.87 -31.88 9.34
C HIS A 71 -4.67 -30.71 9.88
N MET A 72 -3.99 -29.58 9.99
CA MET A 72 -4.54 -28.30 10.40
C MET A 72 -4.05 -27.23 9.43
N PHE A 73 -4.99 -26.47 8.89
CA PHE A 73 -4.72 -25.24 8.15
C PHE A 73 -5.10 -24.06 9.03
N ALA A 74 -4.17 -23.15 9.27
CA ALA A 74 -4.45 -21.88 9.94
C ALA A 74 -4.12 -20.71 9.01
N SER A 75 -4.92 -19.66 9.06
CA SER A 75 -4.67 -18.39 8.38
C SER A 75 -5.00 -17.23 9.30
N ARG A 76 -4.05 -16.31 9.46
CA ARG A 76 -4.20 -15.09 10.25
C ARG A 76 -3.60 -13.89 9.51
N PRO A 77 -4.01 -12.65 9.83
CA PRO A 77 -3.27 -11.46 9.42
C PRO A 77 -1.83 -11.50 9.96
N ALA A 78 -0.93 -10.81 9.25
CA ALA A 78 0.40 -10.50 9.77
C ALA A 78 0.26 -9.67 11.06
N ALA A 79 1.24 -9.78 11.96
CA ALA A 79 1.21 -9.11 13.25
C ALA A 79 1.34 -7.59 13.10
N TRP A 80 2.10 -7.14 12.10
CA TRP A 80 2.29 -5.72 11.80
C TRP A 80 2.62 -5.48 10.33
N THR A 81 2.34 -4.25 9.86
CA THR A 81 2.78 -3.72 8.56
C THR A 81 3.49 -2.39 8.77
N LEU A 82 4.68 -2.24 8.18
CA LEU A 82 5.46 -1.00 8.21
C LEU A 82 5.63 -0.44 6.80
N ALA A 83 5.10 0.75 6.56
CA ALA A 83 5.29 1.53 5.34
C ALA A 83 6.46 2.51 5.51
N LEU A 84 7.51 2.36 4.72
CA LEU A 84 8.71 3.20 4.74
C LEU A 84 8.68 4.17 3.55
N LEU A 85 8.56 5.47 3.83
CA LEU A 85 8.52 6.51 2.80
C LEU A 85 9.89 7.18 2.65
N SER A 86 10.50 7.03 1.48
CA SER A 86 11.72 7.78 1.17
C SER A 86 11.41 9.28 0.96
N PRO A 87 12.40 10.16 1.15
CA PRO A 87 12.24 11.59 0.85
C PRO A 87 11.71 11.82 -0.58
N GLY A 88 10.70 12.67 -0.70
CA GLY A 88 10.15 13.06 -2.01
C GLY A 88 9.19 12.07 -2.66
N TYR A 89 8.89 10.93 -2.04
CA TYR A 89 7.73 10.13 -2.47
C TYR A 89 6.46 10.96 -2.29
N ALA A 90 5.61 11.03 -3.33
CA ALA A 90 4.52 12.01 -3.38
C ALA A 90 3.20 11.48 -3.92
N SER A 91 3.07 10.17 -4.14
CA SER A 91 1.89 9.57 -4.78
C SER A 91 0.91 8.96 -3.77
N PRO A 92 -0.15 9.69 -3.34
CA PRO A 92 -1.18 9.11 -2.49
C PRO A 92 -1.94 7.95 -3.17
N ALA A 93 -2.13 7.99 -4.50
CA ALA A 93 -2.81 6.91 -5.22
C ALA A 93 -2.05 5.57 -5.12
N ARG A 94 -0.74 5.59 -5.36
CA ARG A 94 0.10 4.40 -5.29
C ARG A 94 0.31 3.93 -3.86
N PHE A 95 0.40 4.85 -2.90
CA PHE A 95 0.45 4.53 -1.47
C PHE A 95 -0.82 3.79 -1.04
N LEU A 96 -2.01 4.36 -1.31
CA LEU A 96 -3.29 3.75 -0.94
C LEU A 96 -3.43 2.36 -1.56
N ALA A 97 -3.10 2.23 -2.85
CA ALA A 97 -3.15 0.95 -3.55
C ALA A 97 -2.25 -0.12 -2.93
N ALA A 98 -1.18 0.27 -2.23
CA ALA A 98 -0.25 -0.65 -1.58
C ALA A 98 -0.61 -0.93 -0.11
N ILE A 99 -1.13 0.05 0.62
CA ILE A 99 -1.47 -0.12 2.04
C ILE A 99 -2.85 -0.74 2.26
N LEU A 100 -3.83 -0.46 1.40
CA LEU A 100 -5.20 -0.96 1.56
C LEU A 100 -5.30 -2.49 1.69
N PRO A 101 -4.54 -3.31 0.95
CA PRO A 101 -4.60 -4.75 1.14
C PRO A 101 -4.18 -5.20 2.55
N SER A 102 -3.33 -4.47 3.26
CA SER A 102 -3.00 -4.75 4.68
C SER A 102 -4.18 -4.47 5.61
N ILE A 103 -4.89 -3.37 5.39
CA ILE A 103 -6.12 -3.01 6.11
C ILE A 103 -7.19 -4.07 5.86
N LEU A 104 -7.41 -4.45 4.60
CA LEU A 104 -8.39 -5.47 4.20
C LEU A 104 -8.03 -6.87 4.71
N ALA A 105 -6.75 -7.17 4.89
CA ALA A 105 -6.28 -8.41 5.49
C ALA A 105 -6.53 -8.47 7.01
N GLY A 106 -6.90 -7.36 7.64
CA GLY A 106 -7.12 -7.25 9.09
C GLY A 106 -5.83 -7.12 9.89
N VAL A 107 -4.76 -6.54 9.32
CA VAL A 107 -3.57 -6.22 10.10
C VAL A 107 -3.90 -5.11 11.09
N ASP A 108 -3.75 -5.39 12.38
CA ASP A 108 -4.11 -4.45 13.46
C ASP A 108 -3.09 -3.31 13.60
N LYS A 109 -1.80 -3.62 13.48
CA LYS A 109 -0.70 -2.66 13.68
C LYS A 109 -0.12 -2.22 12.34
N ILE A 110 -0.51 -1.04 11.89
CA ILE A 110 -0.05 -0.46 10.63
C ILE A 110 0.61 0.89 10.92
N ALA A 111 1.92 0.98 10.67
CA ALA A 111 2.67 2.22 10.83
C ALA A 111 3.21 2.75 9.50
N VAL A 112 3.35 4.06 9.42
CA VAL A 112 4.06 4.78 8.36
C VAL A 112 5.26 5.46 8.97
N ALA A 113 6.46 5.19 8.46
CA ALA A 113 7.68 5.90 8.85
C ALA A 113 8.25 6.66 7.64
N ALA A 114 8.18 7.97 7.71
CA ALA A 114 8.76 8.88 6.72
C ALA A 114 10.23 9.15 7.05
N LEU A 115 11.12 8.83 6.11
CA LEU A 115 12.56 8.88 6.30
C LEU A 115 13.08 10.30 6.01
N ASN A 116 13.69 10.93 7.00
CA ASN A 116 14.39 12.23 6.94
C ASN A 116 13.58 13.45 6.50
N ALA A 117 12.32 13.29 6.12
CA ALA A 117 11.44 14.38 5.71
C ALA A 117 9.98 14.04 6.04
N PRO A 118 9.17 15.04 6.42
CA PRO A 118 7.74 14.82 6.59
C PRO A 118 7.08 14.44 5.25
N PRO A 119 6.00 13.64 5.29
CA PRO A 119 5.19 13.34 4.12
C PRO A 119 4.54 14.61 3.55
N SER A 120 4.20 14.57 2.25
CA SER A 120 3.52 15.68 1.58
C SER A 120 2.06 15.83 2.05
N SER A 121 1.47 17.02 1.91
CA SER A 121 0.05 17.25 2.24
C SER A 121 -0.93 16.28 1.52
N PRO A 122 -0.74 15.92 0.23
CA PRO A 122 -1.54 14.87 -0.41
C PRO A 122 -1.44 13.50 0.27
N LEU A 123 -0.24 13.10 0.71
CA LEU A 123 -0.05 11.85 1.46
C LEU A 123 -0.70 11.91 2.84
N CYS A 124 -0.54 13.02 3.58
CA CYS A 124 -1.24 13.21 4.85
C CYS A 124 -2.77 13.12 4.71
N THR A 125 -3.32 13.65 3.61
CA THR A 125 -4.75 13.51 3.30
C THR A 125 -5.14 12.05 3.05
N ALA A 126 -4.28 11.28 2.38
CA ALA A 126 -4.51 9.86 2.15
C ALA A 126 -4.45 9.05 3.44
N PHE A 127 -3.52 9.37 4.36
CA PHE A 127 -3.43 8.72 5.66
C PHE A 127 -4.70 8.93 6.47
N GLU A 128 -5.17 10.18 6.56
CA GLU A 128 -6.43 10.54 7.22
C GLU A 128 -7.63 9.76 6.64
N LEU A 129 -7.75 9.74 5.31
CA LEU A 129 -8.84 9.03 4.64
C LEU A 129 -8.80 7.52 4.79
N ALA A 130 -7.61 6.94 4.96
CA ALA A 130 -7.40 5.52 5.19
C ALA A 130 -7.51 5.13 6.67
N GLY A 131 -7.63 6.10 7.59
CA GLY A 131 -7.67 5.86 9.03
C GLY A 131 -6.32 5.42 9.61
N LEU A 132 -5.21 5.89 9.06
CA LEU A 132 -3.87 5.59 9.57
C LEU A 132 -3.48 6.59 10.66
N GLU A 133 -3.14 6.09 11.84
CA GLU A 133 -2.86 6.91 13.03
C GLU A 133 -1.35 6.91 13.41
N ASP A 134 -0.67 5.78 13.22
CA ASP A 134 0.74 5.62 13.58
C ASP A 134 1.68 6.11 12.48
N ILE A 135 1.88 7.43 12.41
CA ILE A 135 2.78 8.08 11.45
C ILE A 135 3.98 8.68 12.20
N PHE A 136 5.17 8.30 11.78
CA PHE A 136 6.44 8.70 12.39
C PHE A 136 7.36 9.35 11.37
N ILE A 137 8.18 10.29 11.82
CA ILE A 137 9.21 10.95 11.01
C ILE A 137 10.57 10.56 11.56
N LEU A 138 11.23 9.60 10.90
CA LEU A 138 12.55 9.10 11.31
C LEU A 138 13.62 10.02 10.75
N THR A 139 14.16 10.91 11.58
CA THR A 139 15.32 11.74 11.25
C THR A 139 16.61 11.02 11.60
N SER A 140 17.70 11.32 10.90
CA SER A 140 19.04 10.84 11.27
C SER A 140 19.33 11.15 12.75
N GLY A 141 19.44 10.11 13.58
CA GLY A 141 19.54 10.23 15.02
C GLY A 141 20.13 8.97 15.65
N GLU A 142 19.76 8.70 16.92
CA GLU A 142 20.22 7.53 17.67
C GLU A 142 19.64 6.21 17.16
N HIS A 143 18.44 6.25 16.58
CA HIS A 143 17.74 5.11 16.01
C HIS A 143 17.44 5.34 14.53
N ASP A 144 17.57 4.30 13.71
CA ASP A 144 17.21 4.33 12.30
C ASP A 144 16.13 3.30 11.92
N ALA A 145 15.83 3.21 10.62
CA ALA A 145 14.83 2.27 10.13
C ALA A 145 15.23 0.80 10.32
N SER A 146 16.53 0.48 10.32
CA SER A 146 17.01 -0.87 10.59
C SER A 146 16.82 -1.24 12.06
N ASP A 147 17.07 -0.33 13.00
CA ASP A 147 16.79 -0.54 14.43
C ASP A 147 15.30 -0.83 14.66
N LEU A 148 14.42 -0.03 14.04
CA LEU A 148 12.97 -0.26 14.10
C LEU A 148 12.58 -1.66 13.58
N LEU A 149 13.17 -2.10 12.48
CA LEU A 149 12.89 -3.44 11.93
C LEU A 149 13.35 -4.56 12.88
N HIS A 150 14.49 -4.39 13.55
CA HIS A 150 14.98 -5.35 14.53
C HIS A 150 14.04 -5.45 15.72
N GLU A 151 13.64 -4.34 16.33
CA GLU A 151 12.75 -4.34 17.50
C GLU A 151 11.35 -4.86 17.17
N LEU A 152 10.78 -4.51 16.01
CA LEU A 152 9.51 -5.06 15.54
C LEU A 152 9.59 -6.58 15.33
N HIS A 153 10.69 -7.07 14.74
CA HIS A 153 10.91 -8.49 14.54
C HIS A 153 11.10 -9.26 15.85
N GLU A 154 11.78 -8.65 16.83
CA GLU A 154 11.92 -9.22 18.18
C GLU A 154 10.57 -9.32 18.90
N THR A 155 9.66 -8.38 18.64
CA THR A 155 8.29 -8.39 19.18
C THR A 155 7.44 -9.46 18.50
N ASP A 156 7.39 -9.46 17.16
CA ASP A 156 6.81 -10.55 16.37
C ASP A 156 7.49 -10.63 15.00
N ALA A 157 8.00 -11.81 14.65
CA ALA A 157 8.69 -12.04 13.38
C ALA A 157 7.75 -12.01 12.16
N ASP A 158 6.43 -12.05 12.36
CA ASP A 158 5.42 -12.04 11.31
C ASP A 158 5.03 -10.63 10.86
N GLY A 159 6.00 -9.91 10.30
CA GLY A 159 5.84 -8.56 9.77
C GLY A 159 5.76 -8.47 8.25
N ARG A 160 5.28 -7.34 7.72
CA ARG A 160 5.34 -6.99 6.30
C ARG A 160 5.89 -5.57 6.11
N ILE A 161 6.78 -5.41 5.14
CA ILE A 161 7.40 -4.11 4.84
C ILE A 161 6.92 -3.64 3.46
N LEU A 162 6.44 -2.40 3.40
CA LEU A 162 6.15 -1.69 2.17
C LEU A 162 7.15 -0.54 2.02
N PHE A 163 8.01 -0.61 1.02
CA PHE A 163 9.00 0.43 0.76
C PHE A 163 8.56 1.30 -0.41
N PHE A 164 8.55 2.61 -0.20
CA PHE A 164 8.22 3.60 -1.21
C PHE A 164 9.49 4.41 -1.53
N PRO A 165 10.12 4.15 -2.69
CA PRO A 165 11.42 4.71 -3.03
C PRO A 165 11.31 6.20 -3.37
N MET A 166 12.46 6.88 -3.39
CA MET A 166 12.53 8.20 -4.01
C MET A 166 12.15 8.10 -5.50
N PRO A 167 11.63 9.19 -6.12
CA PRO A 167 11.25 9.18 -7.53
C PRO A 167 12.38 8.79 -8.49
N SER A 168 13.64 9.00 -8.10
CA SER A 168 14.82 8.66 -8.90
C SER A 168 15.13 7.16 -8.91
N SER A 169 15.55 6.64 -10.06
CA SER A 169 15.90 5.22 -10.25
C SER A 169 17.19 4.76 -9.52
N SER A 170 17.92 5.67 -8.87
CA SER A 170 19.15 5.31 -8.15
C SER A 170 18.81 4.84 -6.73
N PRO A 171 19.28 3.65 -6.31
CA PRO A 171 19.04 3.18 -4.95
C PRO A 171 19.72 4.09 -3.94
N SER A 172 18.96 4.60 -2.98
CA SER A 172 19.54 5.33 -1.86
C SER A 172 20.32 4.38 -0.94
N PRO A 173 21.40 4.84 -0.29
CA PRO A 173 22.10 4.03 0.71
C PRO A 173 21.18 3.50 1.82
N CYS A 174 20.17 4.28 2.24
CA CYS A 174 19.19 3.85 3.22
C CYS A 174 18.33 2.67 2.72
N PHE A 175 17.97 2.62 1.42
CA PHE A 175 17.23 1.50 0.88
C PHE A 175 18.05 0.20 0.91
N SER A 176 19.33 0.27 0.56
CA SER A 176 20.22 -0.89 0.60
C SER A 176 20.32 -1.48 2.00
N ALA A 177 20.43 -0.63 3.03
CA ALA A 177 20.45 -1.05 4.43
C ALA A 177 19.11 -1.70 4.85
N ILE A 178 17.98 -1.05 4.57
CA ILE A 178 16.63 -1.58 4.87
C ILE A 178 16.42 -2.95 4.20
N ARG A 179 16.79 -3.08 2.92
CA ARG A 179 16.67 -4.33 2.19
C ARG A 179 17.54 -5.42 2.82
N GLN A 180 18.79 -5.12 3.14
CA GLN A 180 19.71 -6.07 3.77
C GLN A 180 19.20 -6.51 5.15
N THR A 181 18.68 -5.58 5.96
CA THR A 181 18.07 -5.89 7.26
C THR A 181 16.85 -6.80 7.07
N ALA A 182 15.92 -6.45 6.19
CA ALA A 182 14.73 -7.27 5.90
C ALA A 182 15.10 -8.68 5.43
N GLU A 183 16.08 -8.81 4.54
CA GLU A 183 16.60 -10.11 4.08
C GLU A 183 17.21 -10.93 5.23
N SER A 184 18.00 -10.29 6.11
CA SER A 184 18.61 -10.96 7.26
C SER A 184 17.58 -11.48 8.27
N LEU A 185 16.48 -10.72 8.46
CA LEU A 185 15.36 -11.04 9.34
C LEU A 185 14.30 -11.92 8.66
N LYS A 186 14.47 -12.23 7.36
CA LYS A 186 13.52 -12.98 6.53
C LYS A 186 12.12 -12.34 6.49
N LEU A 187 12.05 -11.03 6.58
CA LEU A 187 10.81 -10.27 6.50
C LEU A 187 10.43 -10.04 5.02
N PRO A 188 9.19 -10.33 4.61
CA PRO A 188 8.70 -9.96 3.29
C PRO A 188 8.76 -8.44 3.10
N LEU A 189 9.48 -8.02 2.05
CA LEU A 189 9.57 -6.62 1.64
C LEU A 189 9.01 -6.49 0.22
N TRP A 190 7.98 -5.67 0.08
CA TRP A 190 7.51 -5.17 -1.20
C TRP A 190 8.04 -3.75 -1.42
N SER A 191 8.40 -3.42 -2.65
CA SER A 191 8.86 -2.09 -3.02
C SER A 191 8.00 -1.57 -4.17
N ASP A 192 7.52 -0.33 -4.05
CA ASP A 192 6.92 0.40 -5.16
C ASP A 192 7.97 0.64 -6.25
N SER A 193 7.50 0.89 -7.47
CA SER A 193 8.36 1.33 -8.56
C SER A 193 8.73 2.81 -8.38
N PRO A 194 9.80 3.30 -9.03
CA PRO A 194 10.05 4.72 -9.21
C PRO A 194 8.86 5.45 -9.88
N ALA A 195 8.97 6.77 -10.02
CA ALA A 195 7.96 7.63 -10.63
C ALA A 195 7.35 7.01 -11.91
N PRO A 196 6.03 6.79 -11.97
CA PRO A 196 5.41 6.15 -13.12
C PRO A 196 5.27 7.14 -14.27
N ARG A 197 5.41 6.63 -15.49
CA ARG A 197 5.06 7.38 -16.71
C ARG A 197 3.58 7.17 -16.99
N LEU A 198 2.81 8.25 -17.09
CA LEU A 198 1.36 8.23 -17.25
C LEU A 198 0.96 8.87 -18.58
N TYR A 199 0.08 8.21 -19.32
CA TYR A 199 -0.55 8.80 -20.50
C TYR A 199 -1.97 9.24 -20.17
N ILE A 200 -2.34 10.46 -20.57
CA ILE A 200 -3.70 10.97 -20.46
C ILE A 200 -4.18 11.27 -21.88
N ALA A 201 -5.16 10.51 -22.35
CA ALA A 201 -5.75 10.75 -23.65
C ALA A 201 -6.61 12.01 -23.62
N CYS A 202 -6.36 12.92 -24.56
CA CYS A 202 -7.26 14.06 -24.82
C CYS A 202 -8.55 13.55 -25.46
N SER A 203 -9.70 14.16 -25.13
CA SER A 203 -10.91 13.88 -25.90
C SER A 203 -10.81 14.54 -27.27
N ASP A 204 -11.14 13.78 -28.32
CA ASP A 204 -11.32 14.31 -29.67
C ASP A 204 -12.57 15.20 -29.69
N GLY A 205 -12.41 16.46 -29.29
CA GLY A 205 -13.35 17.56 -29.55
C GLY A 205 -14.73 17.51 -28.89
N ASN A 206 -15.14 16.42 -28.23
CA ASN A 206 -16.46 16.32 -27.60
C ASN A 206 -16.42 16.87 -26.17
N LYS A 207 -16.98 18.07 -25.99
CA LYS A 207 -16.85 18.94 -24.80
C LYS A 207 -17.87 18.64 -23.69
N ASN A 208 -18.24 17.38 -23.48
CA ASN A 208 -18.95 17.03 -22.25
C ASN A 208 -17.91 16.76 -21.17
N SER A 209 -17.76 17.71 -20.25
CA SER A 209 -16.72 17.74 -19.21
C SER A 209 -16.74 16.56 -18.22
N GLY A 210 -17.77 15.71 -18.26
CA GLY A 210 -17.92 14.54 -17.38
C GLY A 210 -17.30 13.25 -17.91
N ASP A 211 -16.99 13.16 -19.20
CA ASP A 211 -16.54 11.91 -19.85
C ASP A 211 -15.02 11.87 -20.09
N VAL A 212 -14.27 12.80 -19.51
CA VAL A 212 -12.82 12.94 -19.70
C VAL A 212 -12.10 12.91 -18.36
N PRO A 213 -11.01 12.14 -18.22
CA PRO A 213 -10.22 12.12 -16.99
C PRO A 213 -9.67 13.50 -16.64
N ARG A 214 -9.80 13.88 -15.37
CA ARG A 214 -9.34 15.18 -14.87
C ARG A 214 -7.83 15.21 -14.62
N ARG A 215 -7.09 15.89 -15.50
CA ARG A 215 -5.62 16.03 -15.42
C ARG A 215 -5.13 16.61 -14.09
N ASP A 216 -5.86 17.55 -13.51
CA ASP A 216 -5.50 18.17 -12.23
C ASP A 216 -5.59 17.17 -11.07
N ILE A 217 -6.62 16.32 -11.04
CA ILE A 217 -6.75 15.24 -10.06
C ILE A 217 -5.65 14.19 -10.28
N ILE A 218 -5.36 13.82 -11.53
CA ILE A 218 -4.31 12.84 -11.85
C ILE A 218 -2.93 13.37 -11.40
N ALA A 219 -2.60 14.62 -11.73
CA ALA A 219 -1.33 15.24 -11.30
C ALA A 219 -1.21 15.31 -9.78
N TRP A 220 -2.29 15.64 -9.09
CA TRP A 220 -2.30 15.70 -7.63
C TRP A 220 -2.20 14.30 -6.99
N ALA A 221 -2.94 13.32 -7.48
CA ALA A 221 -3.02 11.98 -6.88
C ALA A 221 -1.79 11.10 -7.19
N HIS A 222 -1.14 11.33 -8.34
CA HIS A 222 0.05 10.59 -8.76
C HIS A 222 1.36 11.34 -8.54
N GLY A 223 1.30 12.59 -8.08
CA GLY A 223 2.42 13.34 -7.49
C GLY A 223 3.68 13.39 -8.35
N ASP A 224 4.58 12.45 -8.10
CA ASP A 224 5.90 12.33 -8.74
C ASP A 224 5.86 11.73 -10.16
N ALA A 225 4.67 11.40 -10.67
CA ALA A 225 4.51 10.84 -12.01
C ALA A 225 4.97 11.76 -13.16
N GLU A 226 5.51 11.15 -14.20
CA GLU A 226 5.87 11.81 -15.45
C GLU A 226 4.74 11.68 -16.47
N PHE A 227 4.32 12.78 -17.09
CA PHE A 227 3.26 12.75 -18.11
C PHE A 227 3.83 12.57 -19.51
N LEU A 228 3.28 11.62 -20.24
CA LEU A 228 3.58 11.40 -21.66
C LEU A 228 2.68 12.26 -22.53
N ASP A 229 3.28 12.85 -23.57
CA ASP A 229 2.54 13.59 -24.60
C ASP A 229 1.83 12.65 -25.59
N HIS A 230 2.33 11.42 -25.74
CA HIS A 230 1.83 10.44 -26.69
C HIS A 230 1.69 9.06 -26.04
N ALA A 231 0.73 8.30 -26.56
CA ALA A 231 0.51 6.90 -26.26
C ALA A 231 1.78 6.08 -26.58
N ASP A 232 2.36 5.44 -25.55
CA ASP A 232 3.50 4.54 -25.69
C ASP A 232 3.38 3.36 -24.71
N SER A 233 3.90 2.22 -25.12
CA SER A 233 4.09 0.99 -24.35
C SER A 233 4.83 1.17 -23.02
N SER A 234 5.61 2.25 -22.87
CA SER A 234 6.32 2.57 -21.64
C SER A 234 5.46 3.19 -20.54
N ALA A 235 4.21 3.58 -20.83
CA ALA A 235 3.30 4.09 -19.82
C ALA A 235 2.86 2.99 -18.83
N ALA A 236 2.98 3.30 -17.54
CA ALA A 236 2.58 2.42 -16.45
C ALA A 236 1.06 2.39 -16.24
N ALA A 237 0.35 3.46 -16.65
CA ALA A 237 -1.11 3.51 -16.70
C ALA A 237 -1.60 4.54 -17.73
N TRP A 238 -2.80 4.28 -18.25
CA TRP A 238 -3.46 5.11 -19.25
C TRP A 238 -4.78 5.63 -18.69
N PHE A 239 -4.97 6.95 -18.75
CA PHE A 239 -6.23 7.61 -18.39
C PHE A 239 -6.93 8.00 -19.68
N THR A 240 -8.03 7.30 -20.00
CA THR A 240 -8.72 7.45 -21.28
C THR A 240 -10.17 7.88 -21.09
N PRO A 241 -10.73 8.73 -21.97
CA PRO A 241 -12.16 9.01 -21.96
C PRO A 241 -12.95 7.73 -22.23
N TYR A 242 -14.19 7.70 -21.74
CA TYR A 242 -15.09 6.57 -21.99
C TYR A 242 -15.79 6.74 -23.34
N SER A 243 -15.78 5.71 -24.18
CA SER A 243 -16.87 5.45 -25.11
C SER A 243 -17.82 4.47 -24.43
N ALA A 244 -19.10 4.84 -24.32
CA ALA A 244 -20.10 4.02 -23.66
C ALA A 244 -20.10 2.55 -24.13
N GLY A 245 -19.74 1.60 -23.25
CA GLY A 245 -20.11 0.19 -23.42
C GLY A 245 -19.00 -0.84 -23.72
N THR A 246 -17.72 -0.48 -23.79
CA THR A 246 -16.66 -1.46 -24.09
C THR A 246 -15.42 -1.28 -23.23
N PHE A 247 -15.05 -2.32 -22.46
CA PHE A 247 -13.68 -2.49 -22.00
C PHE A 247 -12.80 -2.70 -23.24
N HIS A 248 -12.33 -1.62 -23.84
CA HIS A 248 -11.37 -1.72 -24.93
C HIS A 248 -10.02 -2.10 -24.32
N ARG A 249 -9.74 -3.39 -24.26
CA ARG A 249 -8.35 -3.85 -24.36
C ARG A 249 -7.95 -3.57 -25.81
N SER A 250 -7.42 -2.37 -26.07
CA SER A 250 -6.89 -2.08 -27.40
C SER A 250 -5.78 -3.07 -27.66
N GLU A 251 -5.91 -3.86 -28.73
CA GLU A 251 -4.88 -4.81 -29.17
C GLU A 251 -3.56 -4.08 -29.50
N ASP A 252 -3.66 -2.79 -29.84
CA ASP A 252 -2.55 -1.89 -30.15
C ASP A 252 -1.89 -1.26 -28.90
N VAL A 253 -2.50 -1.42 -27.73
CA VAL A 253 -2.04 -0.78 -26.48
C VAL A 253 -1.79 -1.82 -25.39
N PRO A 254 -0.52 -2.13 -25.09
CA PRO A 254 -0.14 -3.12 -24.07
C PRO A 254 -0.26 -2.61 -22.63
N ALA A 255 -1.09 -1.59 -22.37
CA ALA A 255 -1.22 -1.01 -21.02
C ALA A 255 -1.89 -2.01 -20.07
N VAL A 256 -1.16 -2.43 -19.03
CA VAL A 256 -1.66 -3.33 -17.99
C VAL A 256 -2.73 -2.64 -17.12
N ARG A 257 -2.74 -1.30 -17.08
CA ARG A 257 -3.69 -0.48 -16.30
C ARG A 257 -4.31 0.62 -17.14
N SER A 258 -5.65 0.62 -17.23
CA SER A 258 -6.42 1.66 -17.89
C SER A 258 -7.53 2.15 -16.97
N PHE A 259 -7.64 3.46 -16.81
CA PHE A 259 -8.59 4.12 -15.92
C PHE A 259 -9.46 5.10 -16.71
N GLY A 260 -10.76 5.04 -16.47
CA GLY A 260 -11.74 5.95 -17.06
C GLY A 260 -11.99 7.20 -16.19
N PRO A 261 -12.91 8.08 -16.62
CA PRO A 261 -13.39 9.20 -15.81
C PRO A 261 -13.89 8.74 -14.44
N GLY A 262 -13.55 9.48 -13.39
CA GLY A 262 -13.87 9.14 -11.99
C GLY A 262 -12.89 8.17 -11.32
N MET A 263 -11.92 7.63 -12.07
CA MET A 263 -10.87 6.74 -11.56
C MET A 263 -9.49 7.42 -11.52
N GLU A 264 -9.44 8.76 -11.51
CA GLU A 264 -8.21 9.55 -11.66
C GLU A 264 -7.18 9.28 -10.54
N ALA A 265 -7.65 9.00 -9.33
CA ALA A 265 -6.80 8.67 -8.18
C ALA A 265 -6.63 7.16 -7.96
N CYS A 266 -7.15 6.32 -8.84
CA CYS A 266 -7.04 4.87 -8.71
C CYS A 266 -5.66 4.38 -9.16
N TRP A 267 -5.18 3.37 -8.43
CA TRP A 267 -4.01 2.58 -8.79
C TRP A 267 -4.21 1.16 -8.27
N ILE A 268 -3.56 0.16 -8.90
CA ILE A 268 -3.58 -1.23 -8.42
C ILE A 268 -2.17 -1.80 -8.55
N HIS A 269 -1.72 -2.53 -7.53
CA HIS A 269 -0.54 -3.38 -7.58
C HIS A 269 -1.00 -4.84 -7.71
N PRO A 270 -1.01 -5.45 -8.91
CA PRO A 270 -1.72 -6.72 -9.14
C PRO A 270 -1.24 -7.91 -8.31
N LEU A 271 0.01 -7.85 -7.81
CA LEU A 271 0.62 -8.90 -7.01
C LEU A 271 0.62 -8.58 -5.50
N LEU A 272 0.00 -7.47 -5.10
CA LEU A 272 -0.10 -7.04 -3.71
C LEU A 272 -1.59 -7.01 -3.34
N ASP A 273 -2.07 -8.16 -2.88
CA ASP A 273 -3.44 -8.39 -2.43
C ASP A 273 -3.45 -8.73 -0.92
N PRO A 274 -4.62 -8.89 -0.27
CA PRO A 274 -4.68 -9.19 1.15
C PRO A 274 -3.93 -10.47 1.56
N ASP A 275 -3.76 -11.47 0.69
CA ASP A 275 -3.03 -12.69 1.02
C ASP A 275 -1.54 -12.44 1.26
N TYR A 276 -0.95 -11.39 0.65
CA TYR A 276 0.43 -10.98 0.96
C TYR A 276 0.59 -10.64 2.44
N PHE A 277 -0.45 -10.06 3.06
CA PHE A 277 -0.47 -9.63 4.45
C PHE A 277 -1.05 -10.68 5.39
N ARG A 278 -1.14 -11.93 4.93
CA ARG A 278 -1.61 -13.05 5.74
C ARG A 278 -0.53 -14.10 5.87
N THR A 279 -0.55 -14.78 7.01
CA THR A 279 0.30 -15.93 7.29
C THR A 279 -0.56 -17.17 7.28
N ARG A 280 -0.10 -18.18 6.53
CA ARG A 280 -0.75 -19.48 6.41
C ARG A 280 0.17 -20.55 6.96
N ALA A 281 -0.33 -21.36 7.87
CA ALA A 281 0.39 -22.49 8.45
C ALA A 281 -0.34 -23.80 8.13
N LEU A 282 0.43 -24.82 7.73
CA LEU A 282 -0.04 -26.18 7.57
C LEU A 282 0.76 -27.08 8.51
N CYS A 283 0.08 -27.74 9.43
CA CYS A 283 0.65 -28.81 10.23
C CYS A 283 -0.03 -30.13 9.83
N ALA A 284 0.75 -31.15 9.50
CA ALA A 284 0.23 -32.47 9.14
C ALA A 284 1.00 -33.57 9.87
N TYR A 285 0.27 -34.57 10.37
CA TYR A 285 0.84 -35.70 11.08
C TYR A 285 0.09 -37.00 10.74
N LEU A 286 0.81 -38.12 10.87
CA LEU A 286 0.26 -39.46 10.74
C LEU A 286 0.00 -40.01 12.15
N ASN A 287 -1.26 -40.25 12.47
CA ASN A 287 -1.66 -40.95 13.68
C ASN A 287 -1.19 -42.40 13.55
N ARG A 288 -0.20 -42.78 14.38
CA ARG A 288 0.21 -44.17 14.55
C ARG A 288 -0.74 -44.89 15.49
#